data_AF-A0AB39LGN1-F1
#
_entry.id   AF-A0AB39LGN1-F1
#
_cell.length_a   1.000
_cell.length_b   1.000
_cell.length_c   1.000
_cell.angle_alpha   90.00
_cell.angle_beta   90.00
_cell.angle_gamma   90.00
#
_symmetry.space_group_name_H-M   'P 1'
#
loop_
_entity.id
_entity.type
_entity.pdbx_description
1 polymer ?
#
loop_
_entity_poly.entity_id
_entity_poly.type
_entity_poly.pdbx_seq_one_letter_code
_entity_poly.pdbx_strand_id
1 'polypeptide(L)'
;MPDALRRGRPVRSRAGSLRRPGHRRLRDLGGGAGPAGRGTRRPSGEGDFRVWPSYRRTGEPARLCFSLIGPRGHVTFEADLTDVRHWLDATYALVPSGTEHRMIDWDTLTVHWLDRT
;
A
#
# COMPACT_ATOMS: atom_id res chain seq x y z
N MET A 1 -23.86 15.39 -7.35
CA MET A 1 -23.46 14.28 -6.48
C MET A 1 -22.55 14.85 -5.39
N PRO A 2 -23.00 14.97 -4.12
CA PRO A 2 -22.24 15.75 -3.15
C PRO A 2 -21.15 14.92 -2.44
N ASP A 3 -19.93 15.44 -2.55
CA ASP A 3 -18.95 15.68 -1.49
C ASP A 3 -19.03 14.81 -0.21
N ALA A 4 -18.15 13.79 -0.14
CA ALA A 4 -17.86 13.04 1.09
C ALA A 4 -16.43 12.46 1.07
N LEU A 5 -15.41 13.26 0.73
CA LEU A 5 -14.00 12.90 0.97
C LEU A 5 -13.50 13.59 2.24
N ARG A 6 -14.09 13.27 3.39
CA ARG A 6 -13.74 13.91 4.66
C ARG A 6 -12.49 13.25 5.29
N ARG A 7 -11.35 13.93 5.11
CA ARG A 7 -10.16 14.00 5.98
C ARG A 7 -9.62 12.67 6.54
N GLY A 8 -8.76 12.02 5.76
CA GLY A 8 -7.82 11.04 6.32
C GLY A 8 -6.95 11.69 7.40
N ARG A 9 -6.77 11.00 8.54
CA ARG A 9 -5.82 11.41 9.58
C ARG A 9 -4.41 11.57 8.98
N PRO A 10 -3.60 12.52 9.47
CA PRO A 10 -2.27 12.76 8.91
C PRO A 10 -1.42 11.48 9.00
N VAL A 11 -0.91 11.02 7.84
CA VAL A 11 0.16 10.03 7.76
C VAL A 11 1.35 10.61 8.49
N ARG A 12 1.76 9.98 9.60
CA ARG A 12 2.94 10.42 10.33
C ARG A 12 4.16 10.00 9.51
N SER A 13 4.74 10.97 8.80
CA SER A 13 6.09 10.86 8.29
C SER A 13 7.05 10.88 9.48
N ARG A 14 7.86 9.82 9.64
CA ARG A 14 9.01 9.86 10.54
C ARG A 14 10.25 9.64 9.68
N ALA A 15 10.95 10.73 9.37
CA ALA A 15 12.33 10.69 8.92
C ALA A 15 13.20 10.31 10.13
N GLY A 16 13.20 9.03 10.50
CA GLY A 16 13.98 8.52 11.61
C GLY A 16 15.14 7.67 11.10
N SER A 17 16.37 8.16 11.21
CA SER A 17 17.51 7.26 11.30
C SER A 17 17.40 6.53 12.64
N LEU A 18 16.81 5.33 12.62
CA LEU A 18 16.68 4.52 13.83
C LEU A 18 17.58 3.30 13.72
N ARG A 19 18.62 3.31 14.55
CA ARG A 19 19.43 2.15 14.87
C ARG A 19 18.52 1.00 15.29
N ARG A 20 18.84 -0.14 14.68
CA ARG A 20 18.36 -1.52 14.88
C ARG A 20 17.77 -1.83 16.26
N PRO A 21 16.48 -2.17 16.33
CA PRO A 21 15.93 -3.13 17.28
C PRO A 21 15.74 -4.48 16.58
N GLY A 22 16.39 -5.53 17.09
CA GLY A 22 16.05 -6.94 16.87
C GLY A 22 15.94 -7.41 15.42
N HIS A 23 17.07 -7.78 14.81
CA HIS A 23 17.10 -8.48 13.52
C HIS A 23 16.36 -9.83 13.60
N ARG A 24 15.12 -9.88 13.14
CA ARG A 24 14.72 -11.00 12.28
C ARG A 24 14.98 -10.54 10.85
N ARG A 25 16.02 -11.11 10.25
CA ARG A 25 16.39 -10.84 8.86
C ARG A 25 15.17 -11.09 7.97
N LEU A 26 14.73 -10.04 7.28
CA LEU A 26 13.75 -10.06 6.21
C LEU A 26 14.32 -10.66 4.91
N ARG A 27 15.19 -11.68 4.99
CA ARG A 27 15.81 -12.33 3.82
C ARG A 27 15.04 -13.55 3.30
N ASP A 28 13.98 -13.99 4.00
CA ASP A 28 13.36 -15.29 3.72
C ASP A 28 11.92 -15.20 3.17
N LEU A 29 11.45 -14.04 2.74
CA LEU A 29 10.15 -13.94 2.08
C LEU A 29 10.30 -14.17 0.58
N GLY A 30 10.34 -15.45 0.20
CA GLY A 30 10.13 -15.87 -1.17
C GLY A 30 8.68 -15.64 -1.62
N GLY A 31 8.55 -15.11 -2.83
CA GLY A 31 7.48 -15.48 -3.75
C GLY A 31 6.21 -14.62 -3.77
N GLY A 32 5.95 -14.06 -4.95
CA GLY A 32 4.62 -14.06 -5.56
C GLY A 32 3.89 -12.73 -5.56
N ALA A 33 3.86 -12.09 -6.74
CA ALA A 33 2.92 -11.04 -7.08
C ALA A 33 1.48 -11.49 -6.75
N GLY A 34 0.77 -10.68 -5.97
CA GLY A 34 -0.63 -10.91 -5.65
C GLY A 34 -1.32 -9.60 -5.27
N PRO A 35 -2.67 -9.55 -5.33
CA PRO A 35 -3.46 -8.33 -5.21
C PRO A 35 -3.10 -7.51 -3.97
N ALA A 36 -3.16 -6.17 -4.11
CA ALA A 36 -2.74 -5.18 -3.11
C ALA A 36 -3.28 -5.41 -1.68
N GLY A 37 -4.46 -6.04 -1.54
CA GLY A 37 -5.02 -6.43 -0.25
C GLY A 37 -4.19 -7.44 0.56
N ARG A 38 -3.25 -8.18 -0.06
CA ARG A 38 -2.37 -9.14 0.63
C ARG A 38 -1.45 -8.46 1.65
N GLY A 39 -0.98 -7.26 1.35
CA GLY A 39 -0.05 -6.49 2.18
C GLY A 39 -0.59 -6.07 3.54
N THR A 40 -1.92 -6.02 3.69
CA THR A 40 -2.56 -5.72 4.99
C THR A 40 -2.63 -6.93 5.91
N ARG A 41 -2.39 -8.15 5.41
CA ARG A 41 -2.52 -9.40 6.17
C ARG A 41 -1.18 -10.09 6.35
N ARG A 42 -0.28 -9.96 5.39
CA ARG A 42 1.04 -10.56 5.39
C ARG A 42 2.04 -9.59 4.74
N PRO A 43 3.34 -9.69 5.07
CA PRO A 43 4.36 -9.00 4.32
C PRO A 43 4.25 -9.29 2.81
N SER A 44 4.33 -8.25 1.98
CA SER A 44 4.33 -8.35 0.52
C SER A 44 5.10 -7.18 -0.09
N GLY A 45 5.37 -7.22 -1.39
CA GLY A 45 6.02 -6.12 -2.09
C GLY A 45 6.27 -6.44 -3.55
N GLU A 46 6.45 -5.40 -4.35
CA GLU A 46 6.72 -5.48 -5.78
C GLU A 46 7.75 -4.40 -6.15
N GLY A 47 8.75 -4.77 -6.95
CA GLY A 47 9.89 -3.90 -7.27
C GLY A 47 10.54 -3.28 -6.02
N ASP A 48 10.55 -1.95 -5.98
CA ASP A 48 11.16 -1.13 -4.93
C ASP A 48 10.26 -0.94 -3.70
N PHE A 49 9.01 -1.39 -3.76
CA PHE A 49 8.05 -1.25 -2.68
C PHE A 49 7.97 -2.50 -1.82
N ARG A 50 7.85 -2.29 -0.50
CA ARG A 50 7.57 -3.33 0.51
C ARG A 50 6.46 -2.84 1.42
N VAL A 51 5.55 -3.72 1.82
CA VAL A 51 4.44 -3.43 2.74
C VAL A 51 4.27 -4.59 3.70
N TRP A 52 4.01 -4.31 4.98
CA TRP A 52 3.80 -5.34 5.98
C TRP A 52 2.95 -4.82 7.13
N PRO A 53 2.11 -5.68 7.74
CA PRO A 53 1.42 -5.33 8.97
C PRO A 53 2.41 -5.41 10.15
N SER A 54 2.29 -4.46 11.08
CA SER A 54 2.99 -4.43 12.35
C SER A 54 1.97 -4.46 13.49
N TYR A 55 2.03 -5.54 14.27
CA TYR A 55 1.22 -5.71 15.47
C TYR A 55 2.13 -5.45 16.67
N ARG A 56 1.86 -4.34 17.38
CA ARG A 56 2.62 -3.97 18.59
C ARG A 56 2.06 -4.71 19.80
N ARG A 57 2.49 -4.30 21.00
CA ARG A 57 2.03 -4.88 22.28
C ARG A 57 0.50 -4.93 22.33
N THR A 58 -0.01 -5.91 23.08
CA THR A 58 -1.44 -6.05 23.36
C THR A 58 -2.01 -4.71 23.84
N GLY A 59 -3.03 -4.20 23.13
CA GLY A 59 -3.66 -2.91 23.41
C GLY A 59 -3.20 -1.73 22.55
N GLU A 60 -2.14 -1.88 21.73
CA GLU A 60 -1.76 -0.86 20.75
C GLU A 60 -2.45 -1.08 19.39
N PRO A 61 -2.87 -0.01 18.69
CA PRO A 61 -3.48 -0.12 17.37
C PRO A 61 -2.48 -0.71 16.35
N ALA A 62 -2.96 -1.68 15.58
CA ALA A 62 -2.17 -2.29 14.52
C ALA A 62 -1.81 -1.26 13.44
N ARG A 63 -0.59 -1.34 12.93
CA ARG A 63 -0.06 -0.42 11.92
C ARG A 63 0.21 -1.15 10.61
N LEU A 64 0.03 -0.45 9.50
CA LEU A 64 0.56 -0.85 8.20
C LEU A 64 1.85 -0.07 7.96
N CYS A 65 2.95 -0.78 7.78
CA CYS A 65 4.22 -0.18 7.40
C CYS A 65 4.44 -0.39 5.92
N PHE A 66 4.98 0.61 5.22
CA PHE A 66 5.44 0.44 3.86
C PHE A 66 6.74 1.21 3.62
N SER A 67 7.61 0.64 2.79
CA SER A 67 8.89 1.23 2.45
C SER A 67 9.11 1.27 0.95
N LEU A 68 9.71 2.37 0.50
CA LEU A 68 10.24 2.56 -0.83
C LEU A 68 11.77 2.48 -0.76
N ILE A 69 12.36 1.58 -1.53
CA ILE A 69 13.79 1.29 -1.56
C ILE A 69 14.34 1.74 -2.92
N GLY A 70 15.14 2.81 -2.93
CA GLY A 70 15.81 3.28 -4.13
C GLY A 70 17.33 3.15 -4.04
N PRO A 71 18.06 3.41 -5.14
CA PRO A 71 19.52 3.32 -5.18
C PRO A 71 20.23 4.25 -4.18
N ARG A 72 19.59 5.37 -3.83
CA ARG A 72 20.16 6.41 -2.96
C ARG A 72 19.64 6.38 -1.52
N GLY A 73 18.74 5.44 -1.18
CA GLY A 73 18.20 5.36 0.17
C GLY A 73 16.87 4.63 0.25
N HIS A 74 16.34 4.54 1.47
CA HIS A 74 15.03 3.95 1.74
C HIS A 74 14.21 4.88 2.63
N VAL A 75 12.91 4.96 2.37
CA VAL A 75 11.95 5.68 3.22
C VAL A 75 10.93 4.70 3.73
N THR A 76 10.51 4.84 4.98
CA THR A 76 9.44 4.03 5.59
C THR A 76 8.34 4.93 6.12
N PHE A 77 7.10 4.54 5.87
CA PHE A 77 5.90 5.21 6.33
C PHE A 77 5.06 4.26 7.18
N GLU A 78 4.26 4.82 8.08
CA GLU A 78 3.31 4.08 8.91
C GLU A 78 1.91 4.70 8.77
N ALA A 79 0.91 3.83 8.63
CA ALA A 79 -0.50 4.17 8.65
C ALA A 79 -1.26 3.28 9.63
N ASP A 80 -2.45 3.70 10.05
CA ASP A 80 -3.33 2.83 10.84
C ASP A 80 -3.85 1.67 9.97
N LEU A 81 -3.67 0.43 10.43
CA LEU A 81 -4.06 -0.73 9.64
C LEU A 81 -5.58 -0.84 9.48
N THR A 82 -6.34 -0.37 10.47
CA THR A 82 -7.81 -0.41 10.45
C THR A 82 -8.35 0.60 9.46
N ASP A 83 -7.82 1.83 9.49
CA ASP A 83 -8.23 2.88 8.55
C ASP A 83 -7.94 2.48 7.10
N VAL A 84 -6.77 1.88 6.82
CA VAL A 84 -6.42 1.41 5.47
C VAL A 84 -7.35 0.27 5.01
N ARG A 85 -7.68 -0.68 5.90
CA ARG A 85 -8.62 -1.76 5.57
C ARG A 85 -10.00 -1.23 5.25
N HIS A 86 -10.53 -0.34 6.09
CA HIS A 86 -11.84 0.28 5.87
C HIS A 86 -11.89 1.06 4.56
N TRP A 87 -10.82 1.81 4.24
CA TRP A 87 -10.70 2.48 2.95
C TRP A 87 -10.70 1.49 1.78
N LEU A 88 -9.91 0.42 1.85
CA LEU A 88 -9.89 -0.62 0.81
C LEU A 88 -11.27 -1.28 0.63
N ASP A 89 -11.96 -1.61 1.71
CA ASP A 89 -13.31 -2.18 1.65
C ASP A 89 -14.28 -1.24 0.93
N ALA A 90 -14.21 0.07 1.21
CA ALA A 90 -14.99 1.07 0.50
C ALA A 90 -14.61 1.14 -1.01
N THR A 91 -13.33 1.03 -1.35
CA THR A 91 -12.93 1.00 -2.78
C THR A 91 -13.42 -0.24 -3.50
N TYR A 92 -13.38 -1.41 -2.85
CA TYR A 92 -13.84 -2.66 -3.46
C TYR A 92 -15.37 -2.75 -3.55
N ALA A 93 -16.09 -2.00 -2.72
CA ALA A 93 -17.54 -1.83 -2.88
C ALA A 93 -17.89 -1.03 -4.15
N LEU A 94 -17.06 -0.04 -4.51
CA LEU A 94 -17.26 0.78 -5.72
C LEU A 94 -16.75 0.09 -6.99
N VAL A 95 -15.57 -0.54 -6.91
CA VAL A 95 -14.94 -1.26 -8.00
C VAL A 95 -14.49 -2.62 -7.47
N PRO A 96 -15.35 -3.65 -7.60
CA PRO A 96 -14.99 -5.00 -7.18
C PRO A 96 -13.71 -5.49 -7.84
N SER A 97 -12.89 -6.22 -7.10
CA SER A 97 -11.64 -6.75 -7.64
C SER A 97 -11.89 -7.65 -8.86
N GLY A 98 -11.08 -7.47 -9.90
CA GLY A 98 -11.25 -8.12 -11.21
C GLY A 98 -12.15 -7.36 -12.18
N THR A 99 -12.86 -6.33 -11.73
CA THR A 99 -13.75 -5.51 -12.59
C THR A 99 -13.16 -4.14 -12.94
N GLU A 100 -11.91 -3.87 -12.53
CA GLU A 100 -11.24 -2.58 -12.70
C GLU A 100 -11.19 -2.16 -14.18
N HIS A 101 -11.00 -3.12 -15.09
CA HIS A 101 -10.97 -2.90 -16.54
C HIS A 101 -12.25 -2.28 -17.10
N ARG A 102 -13.39 -2.43 -16.42
CA ARG A 102 -14.69 -1.90 -16.87
C ARG A 102 -14.82 -0.39 -16.68
N MET A 103 -13.96 0.19 -15.84
CA MET A 103 -13.97 1.62 -15.54
C MET A 103 -13.00 2.42 -16.42
N ILE A 104 -12.28 1.74 -17.32
CA ILE A 104 -11.31 2.33 -18.23
C ILE A 104 -11.85 2.20 -19.65
N ASP A 105 -11.92 3.32 -20.36
CA ASP A 105 -12.12 3.33 -21.81
C ASP A 105 -10.78 3.03 -22.49
N TRP A 106 -10.59 1.75 -22.83
CA TRP A 106 -9.36 1.27 -23.46
C TRP A 106 -9.18 1.77 -24.89
N ASP A 107 -10.27 2.05 -25.61
CA ASP A 107 -10.18 2.50 -27.00
C ASP A 107 -9.62 3.92 -27.04
N THR A 108 -10.17 4.81 -26.21
CA THR A 108 -9.67 6.18 -26.07
C THR A 108 -8.23 6.20 -25.55
N LEU A 109 -7.90 5.36 -24.57
CA LEU A 109 -6.54 5.31 -24.01
C LEU A 109 -5.54 4.83 -25.06
N THR A 110 -5.85 3.77 -25.80
CA THR A 110 -4.98 3.19 -26.82
C THR A 110 -4.67 4.19 -27.93
N VAL A 111 -5.68 4.87 -28.47
CA VAL A 111 -5.51 5.90 -29.51
C VAL A 111 -4.58 7.00 -29.01
N HIS A 112 -4.78 7.48 -27.79
CA HIS A 112 -3.98 8.56 -27.22
C HIS A 112 -2.49 8.21 -27.04
N TRP A 113 -2.16 6.94 -26.78
CA TRP A 113 -0.77 6.51 -26.62
C TRP A 113 -0.08 6.23 -27.93
N LEU A 114 -0.78 5.66 -28.92
CA LEU A 114 -0.23 5.40 -30.26
C LEU A 114 -0.01 6.68 -31.06
N ASP A 115 -0.83 7.72 -30.87
CA ASP A 115 -0.64 9.02 -31.53
C ASP A 115 0.54 9.83 -30.99
N ARG A 116 1.16 9.39 -29.89
CA ARG A 116 2.25 10.09 -29.21
C ARG A 116 3.64 9.45 -29.41
N THR A 117 3.70 8.37 -30.20
CA THR A 117 4.94 7.65 -30.57
C THR A 117 5.18 7.74 -32.05
#